data_AF-A0AAU8APZ2-F1
#
_entry.id   AF-A0AAU8APZ2-F1
#
_cell.length_a   1.000
_cell.length_b   1.000
_cell.length_c   1.000
_cell.angle_alpha   90.00
_cell.angle_beta   90.00
_cell.angle_gamma   90.00
#
_symmetry.space_group_name_H-M   'P 1'
#
loop_
_entity.id
_entity.type
_entity.pdbx_description
1 polymer ?
#
loop_
_entity_poly.entity_id
_entity_poly.type
_entity_poly.pdbx_seq_one_letter_code
_entity_poly.pdbx_strand_id
1 'polypeptide(L)'
;MTHTEKQIATLVAKIARERQKLADAKAKAAAQSRKRDTRRKILFGYAFLDWLTTLSSTERKRIASLVHGRLTQRERDAFPLREVLRQIAEAAVEQPSRGDEKDPTGTLPFHSGNS
;
A
#
# COMPACT_ATOMS: atom_id res chain seq x y z
N MET A 1 -45.86 -23.67 -26.96
CA MET A 1 -44.57 -23.91 -26.28
C MET A 1 -44.59 -25.28 -25.62
N THR A 2 -43.61 -26.11 -25.94
CA THR A 2 -43.46 -27.47 -25.38
C THR A 2 -42.95 -27.42 -23.93
N HIS A 3 -43.14 -28.52 -23.18
CA HIS A 3 -42.64 -28.62 -21.81
C HIS A 3 -41.11 -28.43 -21.75
N THR A 4 -40.40 -28.99 -22.72
CA THR A 4 -38.95 -28.89 -22.88
C THR A 4 -38.50 -27.44 -23.14
N GLU A 5 -39.21 -26.68 -23.98
CA GLU A 5 -38.92 -25.26 -24.21
C GLU A 5 -39.03 -24.42 -22.93
N LYS A 6 -40.03 -24.70 -22.07
CA LYS A 6 -40.19 -24.01 -20.79
C LYS A 6 -39.04 -24.33 -19.82
N GLN A 7 -38.57 -25.58 -19.80
CA GLN A 7 -37.41 -25.98 -19.01
C GLN A 7 -36.13 -25.31 -19.50
N ILE A 8 -35.92 -25.27 -20.83
CA ILE A 8 -34.77 -24.58 -21.45
C ILE A 8 -34.79 -23.09 -21.08
N ALA A 9 -35.94 -22.41 -21.22
CA ALA A 9 -36.07 -21.00 -20.86
C ALA A 9 -35.75 -20.73 -19.37
N THR A 10 -36.19 -21.64 -18.49
CA THR A 10 -35.90 -21.54 -17.05
C THR A 10 -34.42 -21.70 -16.74
N LEU A 11 -33.75 -22.66 -17.40
CA LEU A 11 -32.30 -22.87 -17.25
C LEU A 11 -31.49 -21.70 -17.80
N VAL A 12 -31.87 -21.15 -18.96
CA VAL A 12 -31.22 -19.96 -19.54
C VAL A 12 -31.33 -18.76 -18.59
N ALA A 13 -32.52 -18.53 -18.01
CA ALA A 13 -32.72 -17.47 -17.02
C ALA A 13 -31.86 -17.68 -15.77
N LYS A 14 -31.71 -18.93 -15.30
CA LYS A 14 -30.84 -19.27 -14.16
C LYS A 14 -29.37 -19.01 -14.48
N ILE A 15 -28.90 -19.43 -15.66
CA ILE A 15 -27.52 -19.18 -16.13
C ILE A 15 -27.23 -17.68 -16.21
N ALA A 16 -28.17 -16.89 -16.75
CA ALA A 16 -28.01 -15.44 -16.83
C ALA A 16 -27.86 -14.80 -15.44
N ARG A 17 -28.68 -15.22 -14.45
CA ARG A 17 -28.58 -14.74 -13.06
C ARG A 17 -27.26 -15.12 -12.41
N GLU A 18 -26.79 -16.35 -12.58
CA GLU A 18 -25.52 -16.80 -12.01
C GLU A 18 -24.31 -16.10 -12.66
N ARG A 19 -24.37 -15.85 -13.98
CA ARG A 19 -23.35 -15.03 -14.66
C ARG A 19 -23.30 -13.61 -14.12
N GLN A 20 -24.46 -13.00 -13.85
CA GLN A 20 -24.51 -11.67 -13.24
C GLN A 20 -23.88 -11.66 -11.85
N LYS A 21 -24.26 -12.60 -10.98
CA LYS A 21 -23.67 -12.74 -9.64
C LYS A 21 -22.14 -12.92 -9.70
N LEU A 22 -21.66 -13.71 -10.67
CA LEU A 22 -20.24 -13.93 -10.87
C LEU A 22 -19.53 -12.63 -11.31
N ALA A 23 -20.13 -11.86 -12.22
CA ALA A 23 -19.61 -10.57 -12.63
C ALA A 23 -19.52 -9.59 -11.44
N ASP A 24 -20.56 -9.51 -10.62
CA ASP A 24 -20.60 -8.66 -9.43
C ASP A 24 -19.54 -9.09 -8.39
N ALA A 25 -19.37 -10.39 -8.17
CA ALA A 25 -18.34 -10.94 -7.29
C ALA A 25 -16.93 -10.60 -7.79
N LYS A 26 -16.68 -10.73 -9.10
CA LYS A 26 -15.40 -10.34 -9.71
C LYS A 26 -15.14 -8.83 -9.56
N ALA A 27 -16.15 -7.99 -9.75
CA ALA A 27 -16.02 -6.56 -9.59
C ALA A 27 -15.63 -6.19 -8.14
N LYS A 28 -16.27 -6.82 -7.15
CA LYS A 28 -15.94 -6.66 -5.72
C LYS A 28 -14.51 -7.12 -5.42
N ALA A 29 -14.10 -8.29 -5.91
CA ALA A 29 -12.75 -8.80 -5.72
C ALA A 29 -11.69 -7.87 -6.34
N ALA A 30 -11.94 -7.35 -7.55
CA ALA A 30 -11.06 -6.39 -8.21
C ALA A 30 -10.95 -5.08 -7.40
N ALA A 31 -12.06 -4.57 -6.86
CA ALA A 31 -12.05 -3.38 -6.00
C ALA A 31 -11.22 -3.60 -4.72
N GLN A 32 -11.38 -4.75 -4.07
CA GLN A 32 -10.60 -5.10 -2.88
C GLN A 32 -9.10 -5.26 -3.20
N SER A 33 -8.76 -5.87 -4.33
CA SER A 33 -7.39 -5.99 -4.81
C SER A 33 -6.74 -4.63 -5.03
N ARG A 34 -7.44 -3.70 -5.73
CA ARG A 34 -6.99 -2.31 -5.89
C ARG A 34 -6.76 -1.62 -4.55
N LYS A 35 -7.68 -1.76 -3.60
CA LYS A 35 -7.53 -1.17 -2.24
C LYS A 35 -6.29 -1.72 -1.52
N ARG A 36 -6.04 -3.04 -1.60
CA ARG A 36 -4.86 -3.68 -1.00
C ARG A 36 -3.58 -3.19 -1.66
N ASP A 37 -3.55 -3.09 -2.98
CA ASP A 37 -2.38 -2.60 -3.71
C ASP A 37 -2.08 -1.13 -3.40
N THR A 38 -3.10 -0.27 -3.35
CA THR A 38 -2.95 1.12 -2.91
C THR A 38 -2.40 1.20 -1.49
N ARG A 39 -2.96 0.44 -0.54
CA ARG A 39 -2.46 0.41 0.84
C ARG A 39 -1.00 -0.03 0.90
N ARG A 40 -0.64 -1.08 0.16
CA ARG A 40 0.73 -1.58 0.05
C ARG A 40 1.67 -0.48 -0.46
N LYS A 41 1.32 0.18 -1.57
CA LYS A 41 2.12 1.28 -2.14
C LYS A 41 2.31 2.44 -1.18
N ILE A 42 1.27 2.84 -0.45
CA ILE A 42 1.35 3.89 0.56
C ILE A 42 2.29 3.49 1.70
N LEU A 43 2.12 2.29 2.27
CA LEU A 43 2.94 1.81 3.38
C LEU A 43 4.42 1.71 2.99
N PHE A 44 4.71 1.09 1.84
CA PHE A 44 6.08 1.01 1.34
C PHE A 44 6.65 2.37 0.96
N GLY A 45 5.84 3.27 0.40
CA GLY A 45 6.24 4.64 0.12
C GLY A 45 6.64 5.40 1.39
N TYR A 46 5.83 5.30 2.45
CA TYR A 46 6.13 5.90 3.74
C TYR A 46 7.42 5.33 4.35
N ALA A 47 7.52 4.00 4.43
CA ALA A 47 8.72 3.34 4.97
C ALA A 47 9.99 3.68 4.18
N PHE A 48 9.88 3.82 2.86
CA PHE A 48 10.99 4.26 2.00
C PHE A 48 11.42 5.70 2.31
N LEU A 49 10.47 6.63 2.45
CA LEU A 49 10.77 8.03 2.76
C LEU A 49 11.38 8.17 4.16
N ASP A 50 10.86 7.43 5.14
CA ASP A 50 11.40 7.38 6.49
C ASP A 50 12.83 6.84 6.49
N TRP A 51 13.06 5.71 5.82
CA TRP A 51 14.41 5.16 5.63
C TRP A 51 15.38 6.13 4.95
N LEU A 52 14.93 6.89 3.93
CA LEU A 52 15.76 7.92 3.29
C LEU A 52 16.26 8.99 4.28
N THR A 53 15.53 9.26 5.36
CA THR A 53 15.95 10.23 6.38
C THR A 53 17.14 9.75 7.22
N THR A 54 17.35 8.43 7.30
CA THR A 54 18.48 7.83 8.03
C THR A 54 19.79 7.91 7.26
N LEU A 55 19.73 8.17 5.94
CA LEU A 55 20.91 8.24 5.08
C LEU A 55 21.57 9.63 5.13
N SER A 56 22.86 9.64 4.80
CA SER A 56 23.61 10.89 4.60
C SER A 56 22.99 11.75 3.49
N SER A 57 23.18 13.08 3.57
CA SER A 57 22.60 14.02 2.60
C SER A 57 22.98 13.70 1.14
N THR A 58 24.22 13.27 0.92
CA THR A 58 24.73 12.91 -0.42
C THR A 58 24.05 11.65 -0.96
N GLU A 59 23.95 10.60 -0.14
CA GLU A 59 23.31 9.33 -0.52
C GLU A 59 21.81 9.50 -0.72
N ARG A 60 21.15 10.26 0.16
CA ARG A 60 19.73 10.61 0.05
C ARG A 60 19.44 11.28 -1.29
N LYS A 61 20.23 12.30 -1.68
CA LYS A 61 20.09 13.00 -2.97
C LYS A 61 20.31 12.06 -4.15
N ARG A 62 21.32 11.18 -4.09
CA ARG A 62 21.61 10.21 -5.14
C ARG A 62 20.45 9.24 -5.35
N ILE A 63 19.98 8.60 -4.28
CA ILE A 63 18.90 7.60 -4.34
C ILE A 63 17.58 8.25 -4.74
N ALA A 64 17.25 9.42 -4.17
CA ALA A 64 16.07 10.16 -4.56
C ALA A 64 16.07 10.51 -6.06
N SER A 65 17.22 10.95 -6.59
CA SER A 65 17.35 11.26 -8.02
C SER A 65 17.17 10.02 -8.90
N LEU A 66 17.71 8.88 -8.50
CA LEU A 66 17.53 7.60 -9.21
C LEU A 66 16.06 7.17 -9.24
N VAL A 67 15.37 7.27 -8.11
CA VAL A 67 13.93 6.95 -8.03
C VAL A 67 13.13 7.92 -8.89
N HIS A 68 13.40 9.23 -8.78
CA HIS A 68 12.70 10.25 -9.55
C HIS A 68 12.88 10.09 -11.08
N GLY A 69 14.08 9.69 -11.51
CA GLY A 69 14.37 9.42 -12.92
C GLY A 69 13.63 8.21 -13.50
N ARG A 70 13.21 7.26 -12.65
CA ARG A 70 12.44 6.08 -13.07
C ARG A 70 10.93 6.31 -13.11
N LEU A 71 10.44 7.40 -12.51
CA LEU A 71 9.02 7.75 -12.56
C LEU A 71 8.63 8.26 -13.95
N THR A 72 7.41 7.99 -14.37
CA THR A 72 6.79 8.63 -15.54
C THR A 72 6.51 10.10 -15.26
N GLN A 73 6.29 10.92 -16.29
CA GLN A 73 5.99 12.35 -16.11
C GLN A 73 4.76 12.55 -15.20
N ARG A 74 3.68 11.81 -15.46
CA ARG A 74 2.46 11.86 -14.64
C ARG A 74 2.71 11.53 -13.16
N GLU A 75 3.59 10.56 -12.89
CA GLU A 75 3.92 10.18 -11.51
C GLU A 75 4.80 11.23 -10.83
N ARG A 76 5.69 11.90 -11.57
CA ARG A 76 6.48 13.04 -11.06
C ARG A 76 5.59 14.22 -10.70
N ASP A 77 4.59 14.52 -11.52
CA ASP A 77 3.66 15.62 -11.27
C ASP A 77 2.76 15.33 -10.06
N ALA A 78 2.30 14.08 -9.93
CA ALA A 78 1.48 13.64 -8.80
C ALA A 78 2.27 13.53 -7.48
N PHE A 79 3.58 13.32 -7.56
CA PHE A 79 4.45 13.18 -6.40
C PHE A 79 5.79 13.88 -6.63
N PRO A 80 5.88 15.20 -6.37
CA PRO A 80 7.10 15.97 -6.53
C PRO A 80 8.10 15.60 -5.43
N LEU A 81 8.82 14.48 -5.63
CA LEU A 81 9.71 13.86 -4.63
C LEU A 81 10.71 14.85 -4.03
N ARG A 82 11.23 15.81 -4.82
CA ARG A 82 12.14 16.85 -4.32
C ARG A 82 11.52 17.71 -3.23
N GLU A 83 10.28 18.14 -3.42
CA GLU A 83 9.56 18.99 -2.48
C GLU A 83 9.21 18.21 -1.21
N VAL A 84 8.77 16.96 -1.36
CA VAL A 84 8.48 16.07 -0.22
C VAL A 84 9.72 15.84 0.64
N LEU A 85 10.87 15.59 0.01
CA LEU A 85 12.13 15.39 0.75
C LEU A 85 12.62 16.66 1.45
N ARG A 86 12.36 17.84 0.86
CA ARG A 86 12.64 19.13 1.49
C ARG A 86 11.79 19.29 2.76
N GLN A 87 10.48 19.08 2.64
CA GLN A 87 9.55 19.17 3.78
C GLN A 87 9.89 18.19 4.90
N ILE A 88 10.27 16.95 4.56
CA ILE A 88 10.70 15.95 5.56
C ILE A 88 11.98 16.39 6.26
N ALA A 89 12.95 16.94 5.52
CA ALA A 89 14.18 17.44 6.12
C ALA A 89 13.94 18.64 7.03
N GLU A 90 13.06 19.56 6.64
CA GLU A 90 12.65 20.71 7.46
C GLU A 90 11.91 20.26 8.73
N ALA A 91 10.95 19.34 8.61
CA ALA A 91 10.22 18.77 9.74
C ALA A 91 11.13 18.00 10.72
N ALA A 92 12.20 17.37 10.23
CA ALA A 92 13.19 16.70 11.08
C ALA A 92 14.07 17.69 11.87
N VAL A 93 14.23 18.93 11.39
CA VAL A 93 14.98 20.00 12.07
C VAL A 93 14.10 20.70 13.12
N GLU A 94 12.79 20.80 12.87
CA GLU A 94 11.83 21.47 13.75
C GLU A 94 11.30 20.61 14.91
N GLN A 95 11.51 19.29 14.89
CA GLN A 95 11.20 18.48 16.06
C GLN A 95 12.27 18.74 17.14
N PRO A 96 11.92 19.34 18.30
CA PRO A 96 12.82 19.26 19.44
C PRO A 96 13.01 17.79 19.74
N SER A 97 14.26 17.37 19.96
CA SER A 97 14.60 16.04 20.44
C SER A 97 13.66 15.68 21.59
N ARG A 98 12.62 14.89 21.32
CA ARG A 98 11.94 14.15 22.37
C ARG A 98 13.04 13.29 22.96
N GLY A 99 13.35 13.59 24.22
CA GLY A 99 14.57 13.15 24.87
C GLY A 99 14.77 11.65 24.76
N ASP A 100 16.02 11.24 24.89
CA ASP A 100 16.43 9.88 25.20
C ASP A 100 15.71 9.39 26.48
N GLU A 101 14.45 9.00 26.38
CA GLU A 101 13.89 8.00 27.28
C GLU A 101 14.39 6.66 26.77
N LYS A 102 15.46 6.17 27.41
CA LYS A 102 15.80 4.75 27.41
C LYS A 102 14.61 3.98 27.97
N ASP A 103 13.68 3.59 27.10
CA ASP A 103 12.73 2.53 27.43
C ASP A 103 13.55 1.25 27.65
N PRO A 104 13.51 0.63 28.84
CA PRO A 104 14.19 -0.62 29.06
C PRO A 104 13.51 -1.66 28.16
N THR A 105 14.31 -2.26 27.29
CA THR A 105 14.03 -3.46 26.50
C THR A 105 12.80 -4.23 26.99
N GLY A 106 11.70 -4.11 26.26
CA GLY A 106 10.49 -4.88 26.51
C GLY A 106 10.79 -6.37 26.35
N THR A 107 11.06 -7.04 27.47
CA THR A 107 11.25 -8.49 27.52
C THR A 107 9.97 -9.17 27.05
N LEU A 108 10.06 -9.92 25.95
CA LEU A 108 8.95 -10.77 25.48
C LEU A 108 8.64 -11.83 26.54
N PRO A 109 7.35 -12.16 26.80
CA PRO A 109 6.93 -13.05 27.88
C PRO A 109 7.08 -14.53 27.50
N PHE A 110 8.26 -14.93 27.02
CA PHE A 110 8.59 -16.35 26.83
C PHE A 110 9.61 -16.77 27.88
N HIS A 111 9.07 -16.97 29.09
CA HIS A 111 9.45 -17.97 30.09
C HIS A 111 10.93 -18.42 30.12
N SER A 112 11.66 -17.88 31.10
CA SER A 112 12.76 -18.56 31.76
C SER A 112 12.22 -19.80 32.49
N GLY A 113 12.30 -20.96 31.84
CA GLY A 113 12.14 -22.26 32.48
C GLY A 113 13.46 -22.70 33.11
N ASN A 114 13.56 -22.59 34.43
CA ASN A 114 14.54 -23.32 35.22
C ASN A 114 14.31 -24.83 35.06
N SER A 115 15.35 -25.58 34.70
CA SER A 115 15.70 -26.90 35.24
C SER A 115 17.16 -27.19 34.89
#